data_AF-A0AAV5DSF5-F1
#
_entry.id   AF-A0AAV5DSF5-F1
#
_cell.length_a   1.000
_cell.length_b   1.000
_cell.length_c   1.000
_cell.angle_alpha   90.00
_cell.angle_beta   90.00
_cell.angle_gamma   90.00
#
_symmetry.space_group_name_H-M   'P 1'
#
loop_
_entity.id
_entity.type
_entity.pdbx_description
1 polymer ?
#
loop_
_entity_poly.entity_id
_entity_poly.type
_entity_poly.pdbx_seq_one_letter_code
_entity_poly.pdbx_strand_id
1 'polypeptide(L)'
;MAPLQNGTKSMVVAPMEVSMEAGNVDQMDYLDDDGHTRRTGTIWTASSHIITAVIGSGVLSLAWAIAQLGWVAGPTAMLLFAFVTYYTATLLAECYRTGDPETGKRNYTYMDAVRSNLGGVKLTFCGVIQYANLVGVAIGYTIASSISMQAIGKAGCFHTKGHANPCKSSSNPYMIIFGATQILFSQIPDFDQIWWLSIVAAVMSFTYSGIGLSLGIAQTICKFLRKVPKFSTRWVCLKMLSVGCLIVSVAAAAGSIADIVGALKVYRPFSG
;
A
#
# COMPACT_ATOMS: atom_id res chain seq x y z
N MET A 1 64.42 61.28 6.68
CA MET A 1 63.10 61.96 6.74
C MET A 1 62.11 61.06 5.99
N ALA A 2 61.11 60.52 6.69
CA ALA A 2 60.09 59.58 6.19
C ALA A 2 58.90 60.36 5.54
N PRO A 3 57.76 59.76 5.06
CA PRO A 3 57.46 58.42 4.48
C PRO A 3 56.41 58.40 3.29
N LEU A 4 55.94 57.18 2.93
CA LEU A 4 54.65 56.72 2.31
C LEU A 4 54.61 56.58 0.76
N GLN A 5 54.06 55.53 0.13
CA GLN A 5 52.82 54.78 0.44
C GLN A 5 52.77 53.34 -0.14
N ASN A 6 51.85 52.56 0.46
CA ASN A 6 51.52 51.13 0.36
C ASN A 6 50.84 50.70 -0.96
N GLY A 7 50.90 49.41 -1.34
CA GLY A 7 50.21 48.91 -2.54
C GLY A 7 50.12 47.38 -2.68
N THR A 8 49.44 46.70 -1.77
CA THR A 8 49.05 45.28 -1.89
C THR A 8 47.94 45.15 -2.95
N LYS A 9 48.23 44.53 -4.10
CA LYS A 9 47.19 44.13 -5.07
C LYS A 9 46.49 42.86 -4.57
N SER A 10 45.37 43.03 -3.88
CA SER A 10 44.42 41.96 -3.63
C SER A 10 43.66 41.65 -4.93
N MET A 11 43.77 40.42 -5.41
CA MET A 11 42.99 39.91 -6.54
C MET A 11 41.54 39.75 -6.08
N VAL A 12 40.72 40.76 -6.39
CA VAL A 12 39.28 40.75 -6.15
C VAL A 12 38.66 39.78 -7.15
N VAL A 13 38.42 38.54 -6.70
CA VAL A 13 37.47 37.64 -7.37
C VAL A 13 36.08 38.27 -7.20
N ALA A 14 35.36 38.44 -8.31
CA ALA A 14 34.09 39.15 -8.32
C ALA A 14 33.06 38.41 -7.45
N PRO A 15 32.28 39.10 -6.60
CA PRO A 15 31.26 38.49 -5.74
C PRO A 15 30.09 37.85 -6.53
N MET A 16 30.05 38.01 -7.86
CA MET A 16 29.04 37.39 -8.73
C MET A 16 29.35 35.93 -9.09
N GLU A 17 30.61 35.48 -9.19
CA GLU A 17 30.91 34.06 -9.44
C GLU A 17 30.61 33.22 -8.18
N VAL A 18 31.03 33.69 -7.00
CA VAL A 18 30.81 32.99 -5.73
C VAL A 18 29.32 32.81 -5.40
N SER A 19 28.46 33.76 -5.73
CA SER A 19 27.00 33.64 -5.52
C SER A 19 26.32 32.71 -6.53
N MET A 20 26.80 32.63 -7.77
CA MET A 20 26.27 31.70 -8.76
C MET A 20 26.72 30.27 -8.46
N GLU A 21 27.95 30.06 -8.01
CA GLU A 21 28.41 28.76 -7.52
C GLU A 21 27.74 28.36 -6.21
N ALA A 22 27.55 29.26 -5.24
CA ALA A 22 26.83 28.94 -4.00
C ALA A 22 25.36 28.56 -4.26
N GLY A 23 24.66 29.28 -5.13
CA GLY A 23 23.29 28.93 -5.53
C GLY A 23 23.20 27.62 -6.32
N ASN A 24 24.22 27.31 -7.13
CA ASN A 24 24.30 26.06 -7.88
C ASN A 24 24.70 24.88 -6.98
N VAL A 25 25.51 25.08 -5.95
CA VAL A 25 25.91 24.06 -4.97
C VAL A 25 24.73 23.71 -4.05
N ASP A 26 24.02 24.71 -3.54
CA ASP A 26 22.79 24.47 -2.75
C ASP A 26 21.73 23.75 -3.60
N GLN A 27 21.55 24.14 -4.86
CA GLN A 27 20.60 23.47 -5.75
C GLN A 27 21.01 22.02 -6.07
N MET A 28 22.31 21.71 -6.20
CA MET A 28 22.78 20.34 -6.42
C MET A 28 22.58 19.46 -5.17
N ASP A 29 22.68 20.01 -3.95
CA ASP A 29 22.44 19.27 -2.69
C ASP A 29 20.96 18.88 -2.48
N TYR A 30 20.03 19.63 -3.09
CA TYR A 30 18.59 19.32 -3.08
C TYR A 30 18.15 18.41 -4.23
N LEU A 31 19.01 18.13 -5.21
CA LEU A 31 18.69 17.29 -6.37
C LEU A 31 19.39 15.92 -6.27
N ASP A 32 18.73 14.89 -6.80
CA ASP A 32 19.24 13.53 -6.93
C ASP A 32 20.10 13.42 -8.22
N ASP A 33 20.84 12.32 -8.41
CA ASP A 33 21.76 12.11 -9.57
C ASP A 33 21.09 12.24 -10.95
N ASP A 34 19.75 12.24 -10.99
CA ASP A 34 18.91 12.38 -12.17
C ASP A 34 18.33 13.80 -12.37
N GLY A 35 18.70 14.76 -11.52
CA GLY A 35 18.29 16.17 -11.59
C GLY A 35 16.88 16.45 -11.04
N HIS A 36 16.24 15.47 -10.38
CA HIS A 36 14.96 15.65 -9.68
C HIS A 36 15.16 15.90 -8.18
N THR A 37 14.13 16.35 -7.47
CA THR A 37 14.20 16.59 -6.02
C THR A 37 14.62 15.32 -5.26
N ARG A 38 15.51 15.50 -4.27
CA ARG A 38 16.10 14.40 -3.51
C ARG A 38 15.03 13.61 -2.75
N ARG A 39 14.97 12.30 -2.99
CA ARG A 39 14.00 11.40 -2.36
C ARG A 39 14.38 11.17 -0.89
N THR A 40 13.47 11.45 0.04
CA THR A 40 13.71 11.34 1.50
C THR A 40 13.07 10.09 2.14
N GLY A 41 12.45 9.22 1.34
CA GLY A 41 11.79 8.01 1.82
C GLY A 41 12.75 6.96 2.35
N THR A 42 12.38 6.30 3.45
CA THR A 42 13.13 5.16 4.01
C THR A 42 12.56 3.82 3.53
N ILE A 43 13.30 2.73 3.72
CA ILE A 43 12.82 1.36 3.44
C ILE A 43 11.51 1.07 4.20
N TRP A 44 11.36 1.60 5.41
CA TRP A 44 10.16 1.46 6.22
C TRP A 44 8.95 2.18 5.60
N THR A 45 9.14 3.40 5.12
CA THR A 45 8.09 4.16 4.43
C THR A 45 7.73 3.52 3.09
N ALA A 46 8.72 3.05 2.33
CA ALA A 46 8.48 2.35 1.07
C ALA A 46 7.71 1.03 1.29
N SER A 47 8.12 0.24 2.29
CA SER A 47 7.48 -1.03 2.63
C SER A 47 6.04 -0.83 3.09
N SER A 48 5.76 0.21 3.89
CA SER A 48 4.40 0.49 4.35
C SER A 48 3.48 0.90 3.20
N HIS A 49 3.97 1.70 2.24
CA HIS A 49 3.22 2.05 1.03
C HIS A 49 2.96 0.83 0.13
N ILE A 50 3.93 -0.08 -0.02
CA ILE A 50 3.74 -1.32 -0.78
C ILE A 50 2.70 -2.21 -0.10
N ILE A 51 2.81 -2.42 1.21
CA ILE A 51 1.87 -3.25 1.98
C ILE A 51 0.45 -2.68 1.89
N THR A 52 0.28 -1.37 2.10
CA THR A 52 -1.04 -0.73 2.04
C THR A 52 -1.64 -0.73 0.64
N ALA A 53 -0.83 -0.69 -0.42
CA ALA A 53 -1.30 -0.88 -1.79
C ALA A 53 -1.81 -2.31 -2.03
N VAL A 54 -1.16 -3.32 -1.44
CA VAL A 54 -1.51 -4.74 -1.63
C VAL A 54 -2.72 -5.18 -0.78
N ILE A 55 -2.92 -4.64 0.44
CA ILE A 55 -4.06 -4.98 1.34
C ILE A 55 -5.41 -4.39 0.83
N GLY A 56 -5.49 -3.99 -0.43
CA GLY A 56 -6.70 -3.44 -1.04
C GLY A 56 -7.83 -4.46 -1.27
N SER A 57 -8.78 -4.07 -2.12
CA SER A 57 -10.00 -4.84 -2.43
C SER A 57 -9.73 -6.26 -2.98
N GLY A 58 -8.55 -6.49 -3.58
CA GLY A 58 -8.13 -7.79 -4.11
C GLY A 58 -8.13 -8.90 -3.06
N VAL A 59 -7.80 -8.58 -1.80
CA VAL A 59 -7.75 -9.57 -0.70
C VAL A 59 -9.12 -10.18 -0.41
N LEU A 60 -10.21 -9.44 -0.60
CA LEU A 60 -11.56 -9.96 -0.38
C LEU A 60 -11.92 -11.08 -1.38
N SER A 61 -11.51 -10.91 -2.64
CA SER A 61 -11.71 -11.94 -3.68
C SER A 61 -10.78 -13.14 -3.49
N LEU A 62 -9.59 -12.91 -2.93
CA LEU A 62 -8.59 -13.93 -2.66
C LEU A 62 -9.10 -14.97 -1.66
N ALA A 63 -9.79 -14.53 -0.60
CA ALA A 63 -10.37 -15.42 0.40
C ALA A 63 -11.35 -16.43 -0.24
N TRP A 64 -12.18 -15.97 -1.18
CA TRP A 64 -13.09 -16.83 -1.91
C TRP A 64 -12.34 -17.81 -2.82
N ALA A 65 -11.31 -17.36 -3.54
CA ALA A 65 -10.49 -18.23 -4.40
C ALA A 65 -9.76 -19.32 -3.58
N ILE A 66 -9.17 -18.96 -2.44
CA ILE A 66 -8.53 -19.92 -1.52
C ILE A 66 -9.55 -20.92 -0.98
N ALA A 67 -10.78 -20.47 -0.69
CA ALA A 67 -11.84 -21.36 -0.24
C ALA A 67 -12.21 -22.41 -1.30
N GLN A 68 -12.15 -22.08 -2.59
CA GLN A 68 -12.36 -23.04 -3.68
C GLN A 68 -11.19 -24.01 -3.86
N LEU A 69 -9.94 -23.56 -3.68
CA LEU A 69 -8.74 -24.38 -3.79
C LEU A 69 -8.57 -25.38 -2.63
N GLY A 70 -9.22 -25.12 -1.50
CA GLY A 70 -9.16 -25.96 -0.31
C GLY A 70 -7.91 -25.73 0.53
N TRP A 71 -7.84 -26.42 1.68
CA TRP A 71 -6.86 -26.13 2.75
C TRP A 71 -5.41 -26.30 2.31
N VAL A 72 -5.08 -27.27 1.46
CA VAL A 72 -3.68 -27.53 1.08
C VAL A 72 -3.27 -26.75 -0.16
N ALA A 73 -4.04 -26.85 -1.24
CA ALA A 73 -3.68 -26.21 -2.50
C ALA A 73 -3.74 -24.68 -2.42
N GLY A 74 -4.62 -24.10 -1.60
CA GLY A 74 -4.72 -22.66 -1.40
C GLY A 74 -3.42 -22.04 -0.86
N PRO A 75 -2.94 -22.42 0.34
CA PRO A 75 -1.67 -21.95 0.89
C PRO A 75 -0.46 -22.29 0.01
N THR A 76 -0.41 -23.47 -0.59
CA THR A 76 0.67 -23.83 -1.52
C THR A 76 0.70 -22.88 -2.72
N ALA A 77 -0.46 -22.58 -3.33
CA ALA A 77 -0.54 -21.61 -4.42
C ALA A 77 -0.15 -20.19 -3.97
N MET A 78 -0.56 -19.77 -2.77
CA MET A 78 -0.16 -18.46 -2.21
C MET A 78 1.36 -18.35 -2.04
N LEU A 79 2.02 -19.39 -1.53
CA LEU A 79 3.49 -19.41 -1.38
C LEU A 79 4.20 -19.39 -2.75
N LEU A 80 3.69 -20.13 -3.74
CA LEU A 80 4.23 -20.11 -5.09
C LEU A 80 4.10 -18.72 -5.73
N PHE A 81 2.92 -18.10 -5.66
CA PHE A 81 2.72 -16.75 -6.18
C PHE A 81 3.56 -15.71 -5.45
N ALA A 82 3.76 -15.86 -4.13
CA ALA A 82 4.65 -15.00 -3.36
C ALA A 82 6.10 -15.10 -3.86
N PHE A 83 6.60 -16.33 -4.07
CA PHE A 83 7.95 -16.54 -4.62
C PHE A 83 8.11 -15.93 -6.02
N VAL A 84 7.15 -16.17 -6.92
CA VAL A 84 7.18 -15.61 -8.28
C VAL A 84 7.13 -14.08 -8.24
N THR A 85 6.29 -13.50 -7.38
CA THR A 85 6.16 -12.04 -7.24
C THR A 85 7.45 -11.44 -6.69
N TYR A 86 8.06 -12.06 -5.67
CA TYR A 86 9.34 -11.62 -5.11
C TYR A 86 10.44 -11.64 -6.17
N TYR A 87 10.59 -12.76 -6.89
CA TYR A 87 11.59 -12.89 -7.96
C TYR A 87 11.39 -11.87 -9.09
N THR A 88 10.14 -11.62 -9.48
CA THR A 88 9.83 -10.62 -10.51
C THR A 88 10.12 -9.20 -10.01
N ALA A 89 9.84 -8.90 -8.73
CA ALA A 89 10.13 -7.61 -8.12
C ALA A 89 11.65 -7.35 -8.02
N THR A 90 12.46 -8.35 -7.71
CA THR A 90 13.93 -8.20 -7.67
C THR A 90 14.49 -7.93 -9.07
N LEU A 91 14.04 -8.67 -10.09
CA LEU A 91 14.43 -8.40 -11.47
C LEU A 91 14.03 -6.99 -11.92
N LEU A 92 12.84 -6.54 -11.55
CA LEU A 92 12.38 -5.20 -11.92
C LEU A 92 13.18 -4.10 -11.21
N ALA A 93 13.55 -4.32 -9.95
CA ALA A 93 14.42 -3.41 -9.21
C ALA A 93 15.82 -3.32 -9.85
N GLU A 94 16.37 -4.44 -10.33
CA GLU A 94 17.64 -4.47 -11.07
C GLU A 94 17.52 -3.74 -12.43
N CYS A 95 16.41 -3.91 -13.14
CA CYS A 95 16.18 -3.26 -14.44
C CYS A 95 15.75 -1.78 -14.35
N TYR A 96 15.67 -1.20 -13.15
CA TYR A 96 15.23 0.18 -12.93
C TYR A 96 16.18 1.20 -13.60
N ARG A 97 17.50 0.92 -13.59
CA ARG A 97 18.51 1.68 -14.32
C ARG A 97 18.93 0.95 -15.60
N THR A 98 18.97 1.67 -16.72
CA THR A 98 19.45 1.11 -17.99
C THR A 98 20.95 1.34 -18.15
N GLY A 99 21.69 0.30 -18.52
CA GLY A 99 23.14 0.38 -18.74
C GLY A 99 23.91 -0.04 -17.48
N ASP A 100 24.62 0.90 -16.86
CA ASP A 100 25.38 0.66 -15.63
C ASP A 100 24.48 0.66 -14.37
N PRO A 101 24.68 -0.28 -13.42
CA PRO A 101 23.87 -0.38 -12.19
C PRO A 101 23.91 0.89 -11.32
N GLU A 102 25.05 1.59 -11.30
CA GLU A 102 25.29 2.74 -10.43
C GLU A 102 24.98 4.08 -11.13
N THR A 103 25.38 4.24 -12.40
CA THR A 103 25.31 5.51 -13.15
C THR A 103 24.25 5.52 -14.28
N GLY A 104 23.58 4.40 -14.53
CA GLY A 104 22.62 4.24 -15.61
C GLY A 104 21.40 5.16 -15.50
N LYS A 105 20.79 5.47 -16.65
CA LYS A 105 19.59 6.32 -16.73
C LYS A 105 18.43 5.62 -16.04
N ARG A 106 17.82 6.28 -15.04
CA ARG A 106 16.65 5.76 -14.31
C ARG A 106 15.39 5.84 -15.17
N ASN A 107 14.59 4.78 -15.14
CA ASN A 107 13.29 4.75 -15.80
C ASN A 107 12.18 4.88 -14.75
N TYR A 108 11.43 5.97 -14.81
CA TYR A 108 10.39 6.29 -13.84
C TYR A 108 9.10 5.48 -14.02
N THR A 109 8.84 5.06 -15.26
CA THR A 109 7.67 4.25 -15.57
C THR A 109 8.10 2.85 -15.99
N TYR A 110 7.27 1.87 -15.66
CA TYR A 110 7.47 0.49 -16.08
C TYR A 110 7.60 0.36 -17.60
N MET A 111 6.80 1.13 -18.36
CA MET A 111 6.88 1.16 -19.82
C MET A 111 8.23 1.68 -20.32
N ASP A 112 8.78 2.72 -19.68
CA ASP A 112 10.10 3.24 -20.06
C ASP A 112 11.22 2.25 -19.76
N ALA A 113 11.14 1.53 -18.63
CA ALA A 113 12.09 0.47 -18.28
C ALA A 113 12.04 -0.70 -19.28
N VAL A 114 10.83 -1.11 -19.70
CA VAL A 114 10.65 -2.15 -20.71
C VAL A 114 11.13 -1.67 -22.08
N ARG A 115 10.91 -0.39 -22.41
CA ARG A 115 11.36 0.21 -23.68
C ARG A 115 12.87 0.18 -23.81
N SER A 116 13.57 0.55 -22.75
CA SER A 116 15.01 0.69 -22.71
C SER A 116 15.74 -0.65 -22.62
N ASN A 117 15.16 -1.66 -21.98
CA ASN A 117 15.77 -2.99 -21.82
C ASN A 117 15.38 -4.02 -22.89
N LEU A 118 14.11 -4.09 -23.31
CA LEU A 118 13.61 -5.17 -24.17
C LEU A 118 13.41 -4.76 -25.65
N GLY A 119 13.09 -3.48 -25.90
CA GLY A 119 12.86 -2.94 -27.24
C GLY A 119 11.70 -3.58 -28.04
N GLY A 120 11.21 -2.86 -29.06
CA GLY A 120 10.34 -3.42 -30.11
C GLY A 120 8.94 -3.90 -29.67
N VAL A 121 8.47 -5.01 -30.28
CA VAL A 121 7.09 -5.55 -30.17
C VAL A 121 6.72 -6.00 -28.75
N LYS A 122 7.73 -6.37 -27.94
CA LYS A 122 7.53 -6.79 -26.54
C LYS A 122 6.98 -5.66 -25.67
N LEU A 123 7.34 -4.40 -25.97
CA LEU A 123 6.78 -3.23 -25.29
C LEU A 123 5.29 -3.07 -25.57
N THR A 124 4.85 -3.26 -26.82
CA THR A 124 3.42 -3.16 -27.17
C THR A 124 2.61 -4.24 -26.44
N PHE A 125 3.11 -5.48 -26.39
CA PHE A 125 2.45 -6.56 -25.67
C PHE A 125 2.37 -6.30 -24.16
N CYS A 126 3.49 -5.88 -23.56
CA CYS A 126 3.56 -5.51 -22.15
C CYS A 126 2.64 -4.31 -21.82
N GLY A 127 2.63 -3.31 -22.70
CA GLY A 127 1.73 -2.16 -22.69
C GLY A 127 0.28 -2.55 -22.62
N VAL A 128 -0.16 -3.39 -23.56
CA VAL A 128 -1.54 -3.87 -23.64
C VAL A 128 -1.94 -4.60 -22.36
N ILE A 129 -1.09 -5.47 -21.82
CA ILE A 129 -1.38 -6.18 -20.56
C ILE A 129 -1.50 -5.21 -19.38
N GLN A 130 -0.57 -4.25 -19.25
CA GLN A 130 -0.58 -3.27 -18.17
C GLN A 130 -1.85 -2.41 -18.22
N TYR A 131 -2.21 -1.89 -19.39
CA TYR A 131 -3.42 -1.08 -19.56
C TYR A 131 -4.69 -1.91 -19.34
N ALA A 132 -4.74 -3.16 -19.82
CA ALA A 132 -5.86 -4.05 -19.56
C ALA A 132 -6.05 -4.31 -18.06
N ASN A 133 -4.97 -4.49 -17.31
CA ASN A 133 -5.03 -4.63 -15.84
C ASN A 133 -5.56 -3.34 -15.19
N LEU A 134 -5.03 -2.17 -15.56
CA LEU A 134 -5.50 -0.89 -15.01
C LEU A 134 -6.99 -0.65 -15.28
N VAL A 135 -7.47 -0.95 -16.49
CA VAL A 135 -8.89 -0.88 -16.85
C VAL A 135 -9.71 -1.89 -16.04
N GLY A 136 -9.23 -3.13 -15.91
CA GLY A 136 -9.88 -4.16 -15.11
C GLY A 136 -10.02 -3.76 -13.63
N VAL A 137 -8.96 -3.18 -13.06
CA VAL A 137 -8.95 -2.65 -11.69
C VAL A 137 -9.96 -1.51 -11.55
N ALA A 138 -10.00 -0.56 -12.49
CA ALA A 138 -10.96 0.54 -12.47
C ALA A 138 -12.41 0.05 -12.51
N ILE A 139 -12.72 -0.89 -13.43
CA ILE A 139 -14.06 -1.51 -13.53
C ILE A 139 -14.41 -2.26 -12.24
N GLY A 140 -13.46 -3.06 -11.72
CA GLY A 140 -13.65 -3.83 -10.49
C GLY A 140 -13.98 -2.95 -9.29
N TYR A 141 -13.22 -1.87 -9.09
CA TYR A 141 -13.49 -0.90 -8.03
C TYR A 141 -14.85 -0.22 -8.19
N THR A 142 -15.24 0.13 -9.42
CA THR A 142 -16.54 0.76 -9.70
C THR A 142 -17.70 -0.17 -9.38
N ILE A 143 -17.60 -1.45 -9.76
CA ILE A 143 -18.61 -2.46 -9.43
C ILE A 143 -18.66 -2.68 -7.92
N ALA A 144 -17.51 -2.93 -7.27
CA ALA A 144 -17.45 -3.17 -5.83
C ALA A 144 -18.01 -2.00 -5.01
N SER A 145 -17.68 -0.77 -5.39
CA SER A 145 -18.20 0.45 -4.76
C SER A 145 -19.72 0.57 -4.94
N SER A 146 -20.23 0.32 -6.15
CA SER A 146 -21.66 0.36 -6.43
C SER A 146 -22.47 -0.67 -5.63
N ILE A 147 -21.96 -1.89 -5.46
CA ILE A 147 -22.58 -2.94 -4.63
C ILE A 147 -22.61 -2.52 -3.16
N SER A 148 -21.49 -1.97 -2.68
CA SER A 148 -21.37 -1.51 -1.29
C SER A 148 -22.33 -0.36 -0.99
N MET A 149 -22.38 0.67 -1.84
CA MET A 149 -23.31 1.78 -1.69
C MET A 149 -24.78 1.35 -1.81
N GLN A 150 -25.09 0.41 -2.71
CA GLN A 150 -26.44 -0.14 -2.82
C GLN A 150 -26.85 -0.86 -1.52
N ALA A 151 -25.94 -1.63 -0.91
CA ALA A 151 -26.19 -2.32 0.35
C ALA A 151 -26.46 -1.32 1.49
N ILE A 152 -25.66 -0.25 1.57
CA ILE A 152 -25.86 0.83 2.56
C ILE A 152 -27.22 1.53 2.34
N GLY A 153 -27.54 1.88 1.09
CA GLY A 153 -28.83 2.52 0.76
C GLY A 153 -30.03 1.63 1.11
N LYS A 154 -29.93 0.32 0.88
CA LYS A 154 -30.95 -0.65 1.31
C LYS A 154 -31.04 -0.74 2.83
N ALA A 155 -29.92 -0.77 3.54
CA ALA A 155 -29.90 -0.80 5.00
C ALA A 155 -30.56 0.45 5.61
N GLY A 156 -30.26 1.64 5.07
CA GLY A 156 -30.94 2.88 5.47
C GLY A 156 -32.44 2.85 5.20
N CYS A 157 -32.86 2.33 4.04
CA CYS A 157 -34.27 2.17 3.70
C CYS A 157 -35.00 1.24 4.69
N PHE A 158 -34.41 0.10 5.05
CA PHE A 158 -34.99 -0.83 6.03
C PHE A 158 -35.03 -0.23 7.44
N HIS A 159 -34.04 0.57 7.82
CA HIS A 159 -34.03 1.27 9.10
C HIS A 159 -35.19 2.28 9.22
N THR A 160 -35.48 3.03 8.16
CA THR A 160 -36.56 4.04 8.16
C THR A 160 -37.96 3.45 7.91
N LYS A 161 -38.10 2.54 6.95
CA LYS A 161 -39.41 2.04 6.47
C LYS A 161 -39.83 0.69 7.09
N GLY A 162 -38.96 0.08 7.89
CA GLY A 162 -39.13 -1.26 8.45
C GLY A 162 -38.99 -2.38 7.41
N HIS A 163 -38.79 -3.61 7.88
CA HIS A 163 -38.62 -4.80 7.03
C HIS A 163 -39.89 -5.24 6.28
N ALA A 164 -41.03 -4.61 6.56
CA ALA A 164 -42.32 -4.94 5.96
C ALA A 164 -42.46 -4.43 4.51
N ASN A 165 -41.68 -3.42 4.10
CA ASN A 165 -41.77 -2.81 2.77
C ASN A 165 -40.57 -3.20 1.89
N PRO A 166 -40.78 -3.67 0.63
CA PRO A 166 -39.67 -4.03 -0.25
C PRO A 166 -38.88 -2.80 -0.71
N CYS A 167 -37.63 -2.68 -0.25
CA CYS A 167 -36.71 -1.63 -0.68
C CYS A 167 -36.00 -2.03 -1.99
N LYS A 168 -36.56 -1.64 -3.13
CA LYS A 168 -35.89 -1.78 -4.44
C LYS A 168 -34.88 -0.64 -4.62
N SER A 169 -33.60 -0.98 -4.78
CA SER A 169 -32.54 -0.02 -5.09
C SER A 169 -31.76 -0.51 -6.32
N SER A 170 -31.56 0.37 -7.30
CA SER A 170 -30.84 0.09 -8.55
C SER A 170 -29.34 0.37 -8.38
N SER A 171 -28.48 -0.42 -9.02
CA SER A 171 -27.01 -0.24 -8.94
C SER A 171 -26.50 0.86 -9.88
N ASN A 172 -27.16 1.04 -11.02
CA ASN A 172 -26.77 2.00 -12.07
C ASN A 172 -26.46 3.43 -11.57
N PRO A 173 -27.31 4.08 -10.73
CA PRO A 173 -26.99 5.43 -10.26
C PRO A 173 -25.70 5.48 -9.43
N TYR A 174 -25.45 4.48 -8.58
CA TYR A 174 -24.22 4.42 -7.78
C TYR A 174 -22.97 4.22 -8.64
N MET A 175 -23.11 3.42 -9.71
CA MET A 175 -22.02 3.18 -10.66
C MET A 175 -21.64 4.46 -11.42
N ILE A 176 -22.65 5.24 -11.86
CA ILE A 176 -22.45 6.53 -12.54
C ILE A 176 -21.83 7.56 -11.59
N ILE A 177 -22.34 7.67 -10.37
CA ILE A 177 -21.82 8.62 -9.37
C ILE A 177 -20.35 8.33 -9.07
N PHE A 178 -20.00 7.06 -8.81
CA PHE A 178 -18.62 6.69 -8.51
C PHE A 178 -17.69 6.91 -9.70
N GLY A 179 -18.13 6.58 -10.92
CA GLY A 179 -17.37 6.87 -12.14
C GLY A 179 -17.14 8.36 -12.35
N ALA A 180 -18.13 9.21 -12.10
CA ALA A 180 -17.98 10.67 -12.16
C ALA A 180 -16.97 11.18 -11.11
N THR A 181 -17.00 10.63 -9.90
CA THR A 181 -16.01 10.93 -8.85
C THR A 181 -14.59 10.49 -9.25
N GLN A 182 -14.43 9.33 -9.89
CA GLN A 182 -13.13 8.88 -10.41
C GLN A 182 -12.58 9.84 -11.47
N ILE A 183 -13.43 10.33 -12.40
CA ILE A 183 -13.04 11.33 -13.39
C ILE A 183 -12.60 12.61 -12.68
N LEU A 184 -13.36 13.09 -11.71
CA LEU A 184 -13.02 14.30 -10.95
C LEU A 184 -11.68 14.16 -10.22
N PHE A 185 -11.43 13.02 -9.56
CA PHE A 185 -10.15 12.74 -8.89
C PHE A 185 -8.98 12.59 -9.88
N SER A 186 -9.23 12.07 -11.09
CA SER A 186 -8.20 11.98 -12.15
C SER A 186 -7.73 13.35 -12.64
N GLN A 187 -8.51 14.42 -12.41
CA GLN A 187 -8.15 15.78 -12.83
C GLN A 187 -7.29 16.52 -11.81
N ILE A 188 -7.05 15.97 -10.62
CA ILE A 188 -6.20 16.59 -9.60
C ILE A 188 -4.74 16.27 -9.93
N PRO A 189 -3.94 17.22 -10.44
CA PRO A 189 -2.53 17.01 -10.68
C PRO A 189 -1.76 17.15 -9.36
N ASP A 190 -0.85 16.22 -9.13
CA ASP A 190 0.13 16.23 -8.03
C ASP A 190 -0.44 16.10 -6.61
N PHE A 191 -0.55 14.85 -6.18
CA PHE A 191 -0.68 14.45 -4.78
C PHE A 191 0.69 14.57 -4.08
N ASP A 192 1.18 15.79 -3.87
CA ASP A 192 2.43 16.06 -3.16
C ASP A 192 2.42 15.56 -1.69
N GLN A 193 1.28 15.02 -1.21
CA GLN A 193 1.15 14.39 0.11
C GLN A 193 0.30 13.10 0.10
N ILE A 194 0.67 12.13 -0.76
CA ILE A 194 0.08 10.77 -0.80
C ILE A 194 0.10 9.98 0.54
N TRP A 195 0.78 10.50 1.57
CA TRP A 195 0.82 9.87 2.90
C TRP A 195 -0.56 9.70 3.54
N TRP A 196 -1.46 10.68 3.39
CA TRP A 196 -2.79 10.61 4.02
C TRP A 196 -3.66 9.48 3.42
N LEU A 197 -3.53 9.22 2.11
CA LEU A 197 -4.24 8.13 1.42
C LEU A 197 -3.81 6.77 1.97
N SER A 198 -2.52 6.62 2.26
CA SER A 198 -1.97 5.40 2.86
C SER A 198 -2.54 5.15 4.26
N ILE A 199 -2.75 6.20 5.07
CA ILE A 199 -3.36 6.09 6.40
C ILE A 199 -4.82 5.64 6.28
N VAL A 200 -5.59 6.26 5.40
CA VAL A 200 -6.99 5.86 5.18
C VAL A 200 -7.08 4.42 4.70
N ALA A 201 -6.22 4.03 3.74
CA ALA A 201 -6.15 2.65 3.27
C ALA A 201 -5.85 1.67 4.42
N ALA A 202 -4.91 2.00 5.29
CA ALA A 202 -4.58 1.19 6.47
C ALA A 202 -5.77 1.08 7.44
N VAL A 203 -6.45 2.19 7.76
CA VAL A 203 -7.63 2.20 8.64
C VAL A 203 -8.76 1.34 8.07
N MET A 204 -9.04 1.48 6.76
CA MET A 204 -10.04 0.67 6.06
C MET A 204 -9.65 -0.82 6.07
N SER A 205 -8.35 -1.12 5.90
CA SER A 205 -7.79 -2.47 5.93
C SER A 205 -8.03 -3.18 7.27
N PHE A 206 -7.71 -2.51 8.37
CA PHE A 206 -7.96 -3.04 9.71
C PHE A 206 -9.45 -3.17 10.00
N THR A 207 -10.26 -2.22 9.53
CA THR A 207 -11.71 -2.22 9.76
C THR A 207 -12.37 -3.39 9.03
N TYR A 208 -12.08 -3.63 7.75
CA TYR A 208 -12.68 -4.75 7.02
C TYR A 208 -12.22 -6.09 7.61
N SER A 209 -10.94 -6.21 7.97
CA SER A 209 -10.39 -7.43 8.55
C SER A 209 -11.03 -7.73 9.90
N GLY A 210 -11.18 -6.71 10.75
CA GLY A 210 -11.86 -6.81 12.05
C GLY A 210 -13.32 -7.23 11.92
N ILE A 211 -14.08 -6.61 11.01
CA ILE A 211 -15.49 -6.96 10.76
C ILE A 211 -15.60 -8.38 10.20
N GLY A 212 -14.78 -8.73 9.21
CA GLY A 212 -14.75 -10.05 8.59
C GLY A 212 -14.42 -11.16 9.58
N LEU A 213 -13.39 -10.96 10.41
CA LEU A 213 -13.02 -11.88 11.47
C LEU A 213 -14.13 -12.02 12.52
N SER A 214 -14.71 -10.91 12.96
CA SER A 214 -15.77 -10.89 13.97
C SER A 214 -17.02 -11.64 13.50
N LEU A 215 -17.47 -11.37 12.28
CA LEU A 215 -18.61 -12.06 11.67
C LEU A 215 -18.30 -13.52 11.41
N GLY A 216 -17.10 -13.84 10.93
CA GLY A 216 -16.64 -15.21 10.70
C GLY A 216 -16.68 -16.04 11.98
N ILE A 217 -16.03 -15.57 13.04
CA ILE A 217 -16.02 -16.22 14.36
C ILE A 217 -17.44 -16.36 14.92
N ALA A 218 -18.24 -15.29 14.87
CA ALA A 218 -19.62 -15.32 15.36
C ALA A 218 -20.45 -16.39 14.63
N GLN A 219 -20.31 -16.52 13.32
CA GLN A 219 -21.00 -17.54 12.54
C GLN A 219 -20.54 -18.96 12.88
N THR A 220 -19.22 -19.22 13.00
CA THR A 220 -18.71 -20.55 13.38
C THR A 220 -19.16 -20.93 14.78
N ILE A 221 -19.06 -20.01 15.74
CA ILE A 221 -19.49 -20.24 17.11
C ILE A 221 -21.01 -20.46 17.15
N CYS A 222 -21.83 -19.61 16.54
CA CYS A 222 -23.29 -19.79 16.53
C CYS A 222 -23.73 -21.10 15.86
N LYS A 223 -23.08 -21.49 14.76
CA LYS A 223 -23.36 -22.75 14.07
C LYS A 223 -22.96 -23.96 14.91
N PHE A 224 -21.82 -23.88 15.59
CA PHE A 224 -21.33 -24.93 16.49
C PHE A 224 -22.21 -25.04 17.75
N LEU A 225 -22.54 -23.92 18.39
CA LEU A 225 -23.41 -23.86 19.57
C LEU A 225 -24.83 -24.36 19.29
N ARG A 226 -25.37 -24.17 18.09
CA ARG A 226 -26.67 -24.76 17.70
C ARG A 226 -26.62 -26.28 17.61
N LYS A 227 -25.47 -26.86 17.28
CA LYS A 227 -25.34 -28.30 16.99
C LYS A 227 -24.87 -29.12 18.20
N VAL A 228 -24.34 -28.47 19.24
CA VAL A 228 -23.78 -29.14 20.42
C VAL A 228 -24.71 -28.94 21.63
N PRO A 229 -25.26 -30.02 22.21
CA PRO A 229 -26.00 -29.91 23.47
C PRO A 229 -25.06 -29.43 24.59
N LYS A 230 -25.56 -28.54 25.46
CA LYS A 230 -24.83 -28.10 26.66
C LYS A 230 -24.41 -29.36 27.45
N PHE A 231 -23.17 -29.38 27.96
CA PHE A 231 -22.52 -30.51 28.66
C PHE A 231 -21.87 -31.64 27.82
N SER A 232 -21.71 -31.50 26.50
CA SER A 232 -20.92 -32.46 25.70
C SER A 232 -19.40 -32.30 25.89
N THR A 233 -18.62 -33.40 25.87
CA THR A 233 -17.14 -33.40 25.93
C THR A 233 -16.50 -32.50 24.87
N ARG A 234 -17.17 -32.33 23.72
CA ARG A 234 -16.76 -31.39 22.65
C ARG A 234 -16.85 -29.93 23.08
N TRP A 235 -17.79 -29.57 23.95
CA TRP A 235 -17.94 -28.21 24.50
C TRP A 235 -16.82 -27.90 25.50
N VAL A 236 -16.43 -28.88 26.32
CA VAL A 236 -15.31 -28.75 27.27
C VAL A 236 -13.97 -28.65 26.52
N CYS A 237 -13.74 -29.50 25.52
CA CYS A 237 -12.53 -29.44 24.69
C CYS A 237 -12.42 -28.11 23.93
N LEU A 238 -13.54 -27.55 23.44
CA LEU A 238 -13.57 -26.25 22.76
C LEU A 238 -13.26 -25.10 23.72
N LYS A 239 -13.78 -25.14 24.96
CA LYS A 239 -13.44 -24.18 26.02
C LYS A 239 -11.94 -24.22 26.33
N MET A 240 -11.36 -25.41 26.44
CA MET A 240 -9.91 -25.57 26.65
C MET A 240 -9.08 -25.05 25.48
N LEU A 241 -9.49 -25.33 24.24
CA LEU A 241 -8.83 -24.82 23.03
C LEU A 241 -8.91 -23.28 22.94
N SER A 242 -10.08 -22.70 23.25
CA SER A 242 -10.28 -21.24 23.25
C SER A 242 -9.43 -20.55 24.31
N VAL A 243 -9.31 -21.14 25.51
CA VAL A 243 -8.42 -20.63 26.56
C VAL A 243 -6.96 -20.78 26.14
N GLY A 244 -6.59 -21.88 25.49
CA GLY A 244 -5.26 -22.08 24.91
C GLY A 244 -4.90 -21.00 23.88
N CYS A 245 -5.78 -20.73 22.91
CA CYS A 245 -5.58 -19.64 21.95
C CYS A 245 -5.48 -18.27 22.63
N LEU A 246 -6.29 -18.01 23.67
CA LEU A 246 -6.21 -16.77 24.43
C LEU A 246 -4.82 -16.59 25.07
N ILE A 247 -4.28 -17.66 25.66
CA ILE A 247 -2.95 -17.65 26.28
C ILE A 247 -1.87 -17.40 25.23
N VAL A 248 -1.93 -18.08 24.07
CA VAL A 248 -0.97 -17.89 22.97
C VAL A 248 -1.04 -16.45 22.43
N SER A 249 -2.24 -15.90 22.24
CA SER A 249 -2.40 -14.52 21.78
C SER A 249 -1.88 -13.49 22.80
N VAL A 250 -2.09 -13.71 24.10
CA VAL A 250 -1.54 -12.85 25.15
C VAL A 250 -0.01 -12.91 25.18
N ALA A 251 0.56 -14.12 25.06
CA ALA A 251 2.01 -14.30 25.00
C ALA A 251 2.62 -13.61 23.75
N ALA A 252 1.97 -13.75 22.59
CA ALA A 252 2.40 -13.08 21.36
C ALA A 252 2.30 -11.55 21.46
N ALA A 253 1.22 -11.02 22.06
CA ALA A 253 1.05 -9.58 22.29
C ALA A 253 2.13 -9.02 23.25
N ALA A 254 2.40 -9.74 24.35
CA ALA A 254 3.48 -9.36 25.27
C ALA A 254 4.85 -9.40 24.59
N GLY A 255 5.11 -10.40 23.74
CA GLY A 255 6.32 -10.51 22.92
C GLY A 255 6.50 -9.34 21.95
N SER A 256 5.42 -8.94 21.26
CA SER A 256 5.45 -7.79 20.34
C SER A 256 5.70 -6.46 21.07
N ILE A 257 5.13 -6.26 22.25
CA ILE A 257 5.39 -5.07 23.08
C ILE A 257 6.84 -5.06 23.57
N ALA A 258 7.36 -6.21 24.01
CA ALA A 258 8.75 -6.34 24.44
C ALA A 258 9.74 -6.05 23.30
N ASP A 259 9.46 -6.52 22.09
CA ASP A 259 10.26 -6.28 20.90
C ASP A 259 10.27 -4.79 20.50
N ILE A 260 9.10 -4.13 20.51
CA ILE A 260 8.98 -2.68 20.25
C ILE A 260 9.74 -1.86 21.31
N VAL A 261 9.62 -2.21 22.59
CA VAL A 261 10.36 -1.54 23.69
C VAL A 261 11.87 -1.77 23.57
N GLY A 262 12.28 -2.95 23.09
CA GLY A 262 13.68 -3.24 22.75
C GLY A 262 14.18 -2.34 21.61
N ALA A 263 13.42 -2.24 20.52
CA ALA A 263 13.75 -1.39 19.39
C ALA A 263 13.84 0.10 19.76
N LEU A 264 12.96 0.58 20.65
CA LEU A 264 12.97 1.96 21.16
C LEU A 264 14.17 2.28 22.06
N LYS A 265 14.78 1.29 22.73
CA LYS A 265 16.01 1.51 23.51
C LYS A 265 17.25 1.63 22.62
N VAL A 266 17.23 0.99 21.45
CA VAL A 266 18.31 1.04 20.46
C VAL A 266 18.26 2.35 19.66
N TYR A 267 17.05 2.88 19.38
CA TYR A 267 16.87 4.19 18.76
C TYR A 267 16.89 5.30 19.82
N ARG A 268 18.05 5.90 20.09
CA ARG A 268 18.17 7.17 20.83
C ARG A 268 18.22 8.35 19.85
N PRO A 269 17.09 8.98 19.48
CA PRO A 269 17.08 10.11 18.54
C PRO A 269 17.64 11.43 19.10
N PHE A 270 17.97 11.50 20.40
CA PHE A 270 18.52 12.70 21.04
C PHE A 270 19.63 12.35 22.03
N SER A 271 20.76 11.85 21.54
CA SER A 271 22.01 11.85 22.29
C SER A 271 23.05 12.65 21.49
N GLY A 272 22.93 13.96 21.58
CA GLY A 272 24.06 14.88 21.45
C GLY A 272 24.61 15.15 22.84
#